data_AF-A0A1E3PDR8-F1
#
_entry.id   AF-A0A1E3PDR8-F1
#
_cell.length_a   1.000
_cell.length_b   1.000
_cell.length_c   1.000
_cell.angle_alpha   90.00
_cell.angle_beta   90.00
_cell.angle_gamma   90.00
#
_symmetry.space_group_name_H-M   'P 1'
#
loop_
_entity.id
_entity.type
_entity.pdbx_description
1 polymer ?
#
loop_
_entity_poly.entity_id
_entity_poly.type
_entity_poly.pdbx_seq_one_letter_code
_entity_poly.pdbx_strand_id
1 'polypeptide(L)'
;LDSKVIPTIMYWIILLALFIPLIHSARSYMPLDLRRKSWHFLVVILFLPTLAITPSFSRLALGGAITLFLLMEFIRATTIPPIGKFLHDSLSMYTDARDTCGPIIVSHIFLILGIALPVLLNGSTPSPAGVICLGLGDSTASLIGRRFGRHKWPNSSKSIEGTLAMVIAMMLGIYLAKSTLNFSLTVNLHDDVDDILVVNNTYSSLDNVGLPQILTVTVLTSLLEGIGEINDNIIVPLYMWI
;
A
#
# COMPACT_ATOMS: atom_id res chain seq x y z
N LEU A 1 -1.22 14.19 -23.12
CA LEU A 1 -0.96 13.43 -21.87
C LEU A 1 0.49 13.66 -21.49
N ASP A 2 0.80 13.78 -20.20
CA ASP A 2 2.19 13.79 -19.72
C ASP A 2 2.93 12.55 -20.26
N SER A 3 4.14 12.74 -20.81
CA SER A 3 4.92 11.70 -21.50
C SER A 3 5.21 10.50 -20.59
N LYS A 4 5.19 10.71 -19.27
CA LYS A 4 5.42 9.68 -18.26
C LYS A 4 4.20 8.80 -17.97
N VAL A 5 3.00 9.20 -18.41
CA VAL A 5 1.76 8.45 -18.11
C VAL A 5 1.71 7.11 -18.84
N ILE A 6 2.12 7.07 -20.11
CA ILE A 6 2.12 5.82 -20.89
C ILE A 6 3.10 4.79 -20.27
N PRO A 7 4.36 5.14 -19.96
CA PRO A 7 5.26 4.27 -19.21
C PRO A 7 4.68 3.79 -17.87
N THR A 8 4.03 4.67 -17.10
CA THR A 8 3.37 4.29 -15.84
C THR A 8 2.26 3.24 -16.05
N ILE A 9 1.43 3.42 -17.09
CA ILE A 9 0.37 2.45 -17.41
C ILE A 9 0.97 1.11 -17.84
N MET A 10 1.99 1.12 -18.71
CA MET A 10 2.67 -0.12 -19.12
C MET A 10 3.31 -0.84 -17.93
N TYR A 11 3.96 -0.09 -17.04
CA TYR A 11 4.53 -0.60 -15.80
C TYR A 11 3.48 -1.30 -14.94
N TRP A 12 2.32 -0.66 -14.71
CA TRP A 12 1.22 -1.28 -13.96
C TRP A 12 0.67 -2.52 -14.65
N ILE A 13 0.45 -2.49 -15.96
CA ILE A 13 -0.05 -3.64 -16.72
C ILE A 13 0.90 -4.82 -16.60
N ILE A 14 2.21 -4.60 -16.78
CA ILE A 14 3.23 -5.66 -16.68
C ILE A 14 3.24 -6.25 -15.27
N LEU A 15 3.24 -5.41 -14.24
CA LEU A 15 3.22 -5.87 -12.85
C LEU A 15 1.95 -6.65 -12.51
N LEU A 16 0.78 -6.15 -12.89
CA LEU A 16 -0.48 -6.85 -12.63
C LEU A 16 -0.54 -8.18 -13.40
N ALA A 17 -0.11 -8.19 -14.66
CA ALA A 17 -0.04 -9.41 -15.49
C ALA A 17 0.96 -10.44 -14.93
N LEU A 18 2.01 -10.00 -14.23
CA LEU A 18 2.99 -10.89 -13.59
C LEU A 18 2.52 -11.37 -12.20
N PHE A 19 2.13 -10.44 -11.32
CA PHE A 19 1.87 -10.73 -9.91
C PHE A 19 0.49 -11.37 -9.68
N ILE A 20 -0.55 -11.03 -10.45
CA ILE A 20 -1.88 -11.64 -10.26
C ILE A 20 -1.81 -13.15 -10.50
N PRO A 21 -1.29 -13.67 -11.63
CA PRO A 21 -1.18 -15.12 -11.83
C PRO A 21 -0.24 -15.78 -10.82
N LEU A 22 0.86 -15.11 -10.45
CA LEU A 22 1.82 -15.62 -9.47
C LEU A 22 1.18 -15.83 -8.10
N ILE A 23 0.51 -14.80 -7.56
CA ILE A 23 -0.18 -14.85 -6.26
C ILE A 23 -1.31 -15.87 -6.32
N HIS A 24 -2.07 -15.93 -7.42
CA HIS A 24 -3.14 -16.88 -7.59
C HIS A 24 -2.65 -18.33 -7.62
N SER A 25 -1.52 -18.60 -8.31
CA SER A 25 -0.94 -19.94 -8.41
C SER A 25 -0.31 -20.40 -7.09
N ALA A 26 0.34 -19.47 -6.37
CA ALA A 26 0.97 -19.77 -5.08
C ALA A 26 -0.04 -19.81 -3.91
N ARG A 27 -1.31 -19.42 -4.12
CA ARG A 27 -2.30 -19.22 -3.03
C ARG A 27 -2.51 -20.44 -2.14
N SER A 28 -2.48 -21.65 -2.70
CA SER A 28 -2.73 -22.90 -1.96
C SER A 28 -1.63 -23.24 -0.98
N TYR A 29 -0.43 -22.72 -1.21
CA TYR A 29 0.75 -22.92 -0.37
C TYR A 29 0.93 -21.80 0.66
N MET A 30 0.15 -20.71 0.55
CA MET A 30 0.29 -19.54 1.40
C MET A 30 -0.76 -19.53 2.53
N PRO A 31 -0.36 -19.31 3.80
CA PRO A 31 -1.31 -19.04 4.87
C PRO A 31 -2.07 -17.74 4.58
N LEU A 32 -3.29 -17.60 5.14
CA LEU A 32 -4.19 -16.47 4.87
C LEU A 32 -3.51 -15.11 5.04
N ASP A 33 -2.69 -14.94 6.09
CA ASP A 33 -2.00 -13.67 6.34
C ASP A 33 -1.03 -13.33 5.20
N LEU A 34 -0.21 -14.31 4.79
CA LEU A 34 0.74 -14.09 3.71
C LEU A 34 0.02 -13.77 2.40
N ARG A 35 -1.08 -14.49 2.09
CA ARG A 35 -1.91 -14.19 0.91
C ARG A 35 -2.39 -12.73 0.90
N ARG A 36 -2.87 -12.23 2.04
CA ARG A 36 -3.35 -10.86 2.18
C ARG A 36 -2.21 -9.85 2.07
N LYS A 37 -1.07 -10.13 2.69
CA LYS A 37 0.10 -9.24 2.65
C LYS A 37 0.78 -9.21 1.27
N SER A 38 0.67 -10.26 0.46
CA SER A 38 1.10 -10.21 -0.95
C SER A 38 0.43 -9.07 -1.72
N TRP A 39 -0.87 -8.83 -1.49
CA TRP A 39 -1.58 -7.70 -2.11
C TRP A 39 -1.15 -6.35 -1.55
N HIS A 40 -0.81 -6.27 -0.25
CA HIS A 40 -0.28 -5.05 0.36
C HIS A 40 1.08 -4.68 -0.25
N PHE A 41 1.99 -5.65 -0.37
CA PHE A 41 3.29 -5.44 -1.01
C PHE A 41 3.14 -5.08 -2.49
N LEU A 42 2.18 -5.67 -3.21
CA LEU A 42 1.91 -5.31 -4.60
C LEU A 42 1.50 -3.84 -4.73
N VAL A 43 0.67 -3.31 -3.81
CA VAL A 43 0.33 -1.88 -3.81
C VAL A 43 1.58 -1.02 -3.61
N VAL A 44 2.50 -1.40 -2.73
CA VAL A 44 3.78 -0.67 -2.56
C VAL A 44 4.53 -0.58 -3.87
N ILE A 45 4.68 -1.71 -4.57
CA ILE A 45 5.40 -1.77 -5.84
C ILE A 45 4.67 -0.93 -6.90
N LEU A 46 3.35 -0.98 -6.96
CA LEU A 46 2.56 -0.21 -7.93
C LEU A 46 2.62 1.30 -7.69
N PHE A 47 2.45 1.74 -6.44
CA PHE A 47 2.18 3.14 -6.12
C PHE A 47 3.36 3.92 -5.57
N LEU A 48 4.28 3.31 -4.82
CA LEU A 48 5.43 4.02 -4.26
C LEU A 48 6.29 4.71 -5.33
N PRO A 49 6.68 4.05 -6.45
CA PRO A 49 7.43 4.73 -7.51
C PRO A 49 6.54 5.65 -8.36
N THR A 50 5.30 5.27 -8.65
CA THR A 50 4.46 6.03 -9.61
C THR A 50 3.84 7.28 -8.99
N LEU A 51 3.71 7.36 -7.67
CA LEU A 51 3.43 8.61 -6.97
C LEU A 51 4.61 9.60 -7.03
N ALA A 52 5.84 9.10 -7.20
CA ALA A 52 7.02 9.93 -7.43
C ALA A 52 7.12 10.39 -8.90
N ILE A 53 6.78 9.53 -9.86
CA ILE A 53 6.97 9.81 -11.29
C ILE A 53 5.79 10.60 -11.88
N THR A 54 4.56 10.19 -11.58
CA THR A 54 3.33 10.75 -12.15
C THR A 54 2.27 11.01 -11.06
N PRO A 55 2.52 11.95 -10.12
CA PRO A 55 1.66 12.17 -8.94
C PRO A 55 0.20 12.42 -9.29
N SER A 56 -0.08 13.34 -10.22
CA SER A 56 -1.45 13.73 -10.58
C SER A 56 -2.22 12.58 -11.20
N PHE A 57 -1.58 11.80 -12.06
CA PHE A 57 -2.18 10.62 -12.67
C PHE A 57 -2.42 9.52 -11.63
N SER A 58 -1.44 9.26 -10.76
CA SER A 58 -1.57 8.27 -9.69
C SER A 58 -2.65 8.63 -8.66
N ARG A 59 -2.81 9.92 -8.31
CA ARG A 59 -3.94 10.42 -7.50
C ARG A 59 -5.29 10.14 -8.17
N LEU A 60 -5.43 10.49 -9.45
CA LEU A 60 -6.66 10.23 -10.20
C LEU A 60 -6.97 8.73 -10.27
N ALA A 61 -5.95 7.91 -10.55
CA ALA A 61 -6.08 6.46 -10.59
C ALA A 61 -6.50 5.88 -9.23
N LEU A 62 -5.98 6.39 -8.11
CA LEU A 62 -6.39 5.98 -6.76
C LEU A 62 -7.86 6.35 -6.46
N GLY A 63 -8.32 7.55 -6.87
CA GLY A 63 -9.73 7.91 -6.77
C GLY A 63 -10.64 7.00 -7.60
N GLY A 64 -10.21 6.64 -8.81
CA GLY A 64 -10.88 5.64 -9.63
C GLY A 64 -10.88 4.25 -8.98
N ALA A 65 -9.77 3.84 -8.37
CA ALA A 65 -9.64 2.57 -7.67
C ALA A 65 -10.58 2.47 -6.46
N ILE A 66 -10.71 3.53 -5.65
CA ILE A 66 -11.69 3.58 -4.56
C ILE A 66 -13.10 3.35 -5.12
N THR A 67 -13.47 4.08 -6.17
CA THR A 67 -14.79 3.97 -6.80
C THR A 67 -15.04 2.56 -7.32
N LEU A 68 -14.05 1.96 -7.99
CA LEU A 68 -14.12 0.61 -8.51
C LEU A 68 -14.26 -0.44 -7.41
N PHE A 69 -13.49 -0.33 -6.32
CA PHE A 69 -13.53 -1.28 -5.21
C PHE A 69 -14.85 -1.19 -4.44
N LEU A 70 -15.38 0.01 -4.24
CA LEU A 70 -16.72 0.20 -3.65
C LEU A 70 -17.83 -0.35 -4.55
N LEU A 71 -17.75 -0.13 -5.87
CA LEU A 71 -18.72 -0.68 -6.83
C LEU A 71 -18.64 -2.21 -6.88
N MET A 72 -17.44 -2.77 -6.93
CA MET A 72 -17.21 -4.22 -6.89
C MET A 72 -17.82 -4.82 -5.63
N GLU A 73 -17.60 -4.19 -4.47
CA GLU A 73 -18.13 -4.65 -3.21
C GLU A 73 -19.66 -4.53 -3.15
N PHE A 74 -20.23 -3.45 -3.70
CA PHE A 74 -21.67 -3.31 -3.84
C PHE A 74 -22.28 -4.43 -4.68
N ILE A 75 -21.72 -4.72 -5.85
CA ILE A 75 -22.15 -5.81 -6.76
C ILE A 75 -22.05 -7.17 -6.05
N ARG A 76 -20.95 -7.40 -5.32
CA ARG A 76 -20.73 -8.63 -4.55
C ARG A 76 -21.75 -8.79 -3.43
N ALA A 77 -21.93 -7.77 -2.60
CA ALA A 77 -22.80 -7.80 -1.43
C ALA A 77 -24.29 -7.92 -1.79
N THR A 78 -24.70 -7.34 -2.93
CA THR A 78 -26.07 -7.44 -3.47
C THR A 78 -26.26 -8.65 -4.40
N THR A 79 -25.20 -9.43 -4.65
CA THR A 79 -25.22 -10.63 -5.51
C THR A 79 -25.76 -10.39 -6.93
N ILE A 80 -25.53 -9.20 -7.49
CA ILE A 80 -26.05 -8.83 -8.82
C ILE A 80 -25.54 -9.80 -9.90
N PRO A 81 -26.43 -10.52 -10.61
CA PRO A 81 -26.03 -11.36 -11.74
C PRO A 81 -25.44 -10.54 -12.90
N PRO A 82 -24.48 -11.06 -13.67
CA PRO A 82 -23.87 -12.40 -13.58
C PRO A 82 -22.63 -12.46 -12.67
N ILE A 83 -22.11 -11.32 -12.22
CA ILE A 83 -20.75 -11.19 -11.66
C ILE A 83 -20.72 -11.36 -10.13
N GLY A 84 -21.83 -11.07 -9.42
CA GLY A 84 -21.86 -11.03 -7.95
C GLY A 84 -21.40 -12.31 -7.26
N LYS A 85 -21.87 -13.48 -7.73
CA LYS A 85 -21.42 -14.79 -7.19
C LYS A 85 -19.94 -15.03 -7.44
N PHE A 86 -19.46 -14.76 -8.66
CA PHE A 86 -18.05 -14.91 -9.01
C PHE A 86 -17.14 -14.06 -8.11
N LEU A 87 -17.54 -12.81 -7.83
CA LEU A 87 -16.80 -11.93 -6.93
C LEU A 87 -16.81 -12.46 -5.49
N HIS A 88 -17.95 -12.97 -5.01
CA HIS A 88 -18.04 -13.53 -3.66
C HIS A 88 -17.10 -14.74 -3.49
N ASP A 89 -17.16 -15.67 -4.44
CA ASP A 89 -16.32 -16.87 -4.42
C ASP A 89 -14.83 -16.50 -4.53
N SER A 90 -14.49 -15.51 -5.37
CA SER A 90 -13.10 -15.03 -5.55
C SER A 90 -12.55 -14.28 -4.33
N LEU A 91 -13.39 -13.52 -3.62
CA LEU A 91 -12.95 -12.68 -2.49
C LEU A 91 -13.01 -13.42 -1.14
N SER A 92 -13.92 -14.38 -0.98
CA SER A 92 -14.07 -15.18 0.26
C SER A 92 -12.80 -15.93 0.66
N MET A 93 -11.95 -16.30 -0.32
CA MET A 93 -10.65 -16.93 0.00
C MET A 93 -9.62 -15.98 0.65
N TYR A 94 -9.91 -14.68 0.74
CA TYR A 94 -9.06 -13.68 1.40
C TYR A 94 -9.68 -13.09 2.68
N THR A 95 -10.90 -13.52 3.05
CA THR A 95 -11.61 -13.00 4.22
C THR A 95 -11.12 -13.62 5.53
N ASP A 96 -11.11 -12.82 6.60
CA ASP A 96 -10.91 -13.30 7.96
C ASP A 96 -12.18 -13.15 8.82
N ALA A 97 -12.07 -13.44 10.12
CA ALA A 97 -13.19 -13.36 11.06
C ALA A 97 -13.87 -11.97 11.09
N ARG A 98 -13.12 -10.89 10.85
CA ARG A 98 -13.64 -9.52 10.83
C ARG A 98 -14.53 -9.27 9.63
N ASP A 99 -14.18 -9.84 8.49
CA ASP A 99 -14.93 -9.72 7.25
C ASP A 99 -16.23 -10.56 7.25
N THR A 100 -16.35 -11.52 8.18
CA THR A 100 -17.54 -12.38 8.34
C THR A 100 -18.57 -11.83 9.33
N CYS A 101 -18.25 -10.77 10.07
CA CYS A 101 -19.15 -10.16 11.05
C CYS A 101 -20.32 -9.38 10.43
N GLY A 102 -20.31 -9.16 9.12
CA GLY A 102 -21.34 -8.41 8.41
C GLY A 102 -21.40 -8.74 6.92
N PRO A 103 -22.30 -8.09 6.17
CA PRO A 103 -22.49 -8.36 4.75
C PRO A 103 -21.35 -7.81 3.87
N ILE A 104 -20.56 -6.87 4.39
CA ILE A 104 -19.49 -6.15 3.69
C ILE A 104 -18.13 -6.70 4.13
N ILE A 105 -17.28 -7.05 3.16
CA ILE A 105 -15.88 -7.38 3.35
C ILE A 105 -15.11 -6.06 3.46
N VAL A 106 -14.71 -5.72 4.67
CA VAL A 106 -14.10 -4.42 4.96
C VAL A 106 -12.61 -4.36 4.62
N SER A 107 -11.91 -5.51 4.60
CA SER A 107 -10.45 -5.56 4.44
C SER A 107 -9.92 -4.82 3.21
N HIS A 108 -10.51 -5.05 2.02
CA HIS A 108 -10.01 -4.44 0.78
C HIS A 108 -10.42 -2.97 0.67
N ILE A 109 -11.56 -2.58 1.24
CA ILE A 109 -12.01 -1.18 1.33
C ILE A 109 -11.05 -0.38 2.22
N PHE A 110 -10.74 -0.89 3.41
CA PHE A 110 -9.85 -0.20 4.34
C PHE A 110 -8.43 -0.10 3.83
N LEU A 111 -7.93 -1.13 3.14
CA LEU A 111 -6.63 -1.05 2.47
C LEU A 111 -6.61 0.10 1.44
N ILE A 112 -7.54 0.10 0.47
CA ILE A 112 -7.51 1.12 -0.60
C ILE A 112 -7.74 2.53 -0.05
N LEU A 113 -8.64 2.69 0.92
CA LEU A 113 -8.87 3.98 1.57
C LEU A 113 -7.65 4.45 2.37
N GLY A 114 -7.03 3.57 3.15
CA GLY A 114 -5.87 3.90 3.97
C GLY A 114 -4.64 4.33 3.16
N ILE A 115 -4.49 3.77 1.95
CA ILE A 115 -3.46 4.21 1.00
C ILE A 115 -3.86 5.51 0.30
N ALA A 116 -5.12 5.64 -0.12
CA ALA A 116 -5.57 6.75 -0.95
C ALA A 116 -5.77 8.05 -0.15
N LEU A 117 -6.25 8.01 1.09
CA LEU A 117 -6.57 9.22 1.86
C LEU A 117 -5.35 10.14 2.05
N PRO A 118 -4.15 9.66 2.47
CA PRO A 118 -2.95 10.49 2.54
C PRO A 118 -2.55 11.11 1.20
N VAL A 119 -2.80 10.41 0.11
CA VAL A 119 -2.46 10.84 -1.25
C VAL A 119 -3.46 11.88 -1.79
N LEU A 120 -4.75 11.72 -1.49
CA LEU A 120 -5.84 12.54 -2.03
C LEU A 120 -6.10 13.82 -1.23
N LEU A 121 -5.91 13.77 0.10
CA LEU A 121 -6.16 14.93 0.96
C LEU A 121 -5.04 15.97 0.90
N ASN A 122 -3.84 15.59 0.43
CA ASN A 122 -2.73 16.52 0.29
C ASN A 122 -2.80 17.25 -1.06
N GLY A 123 -3.16 18.53 -1.04
CA GLY A 123 -3.36 19.34 -2.24
C GLY A 123 -2.08 19.62 -3.04
N SER A 124 -0.92 19.65 -2.37
CA SER A 124 0.34 20.07 -2.98
C SER A 124 1.17 18.87 -3.44
N THR A 125 1.57 17.99 -2.53
CA THR A 125 2.44 16.83 -2.80
C THR A 125 1.77 15.54 -2.32
N PRO A 126 1.76 14.44 -3.10
CA PRO A 126 1.12 13.22 -2.60
C PRO A 126 1.93 12.67 -1.43
N SER A 127 1.30 12.40 -0.29
CA SER A 127 1.98 11.77 0.84
C SER A 127 2.05 10.24 0.62
N PRO A 128 3.25 9.62 0.60
CA PRO A 128 3.39 8.17 0.49
C PRO A 128 3.09 7.45 1.82
N ALA A 129 2.66 8.17 2.86
CA ALA A 129 2.45 7.65 4.21
C ALA A 129 1.56 6.40 4.23
N GLY A 130 0.44 6.38 3.52
CA GLY A 130 -0.45 5.22 3.47
C GLY A 130 0.15 4.00 2.76
N VAL A 131 0.90 4.24 1.67
CA VAL A 131 1.62 3.19 0.94
C VAL A 131 2.70 2.56 1.83
N ILE A 132 3.49 3.39 2.52
CA ILE A 132 4.57 2.91 3.39
C ILE A 132 4.01 2.26 4.66
N CYS A 133 3.06 2.91 5.32
CA CYS A 133 2.51 2.46 6.60
C CYS A 133 1.77 1.13 6.48
N LEU A 134 0.81 1.01 5.57
CA LEU A 134 0.01 -0.22 5.42
C LEU A 134 0.72 -1.25 4.55
N GLY A 135 1.26 -0.79 3.44
CA GLY A 135 1.89 -1.64 2.44
C GLY A 135 3.16 -2.31 2.96
N LEU A 136 4.05 -1.57 3.64
CA LEU A 136 5.29 -2.12 4.21
C LEU A 136 5.18 -2.34 5.72
N GLY A 137 4.79 -1.32 6.48
CA GLY A 137 4.78 -1.33 7.94
C GLY A 137 3.91 -2.43 8.53
N ASP A 138 2.59 -2.28 8.46
CA ASP A 138 1.60 -3.22 9.02
C ASP A 138 1.79 -4.65 8.47
N SER A 139 2.11 -4.75 7.18
CA SER A 139 2.43 -6.03 6.54
C SER A 139 3.63 -6.72 7.17
N THR A 140 4.72 -5.99 7.42
CA THR A 140 5.92 -6.54 8.07
C THR A 140 5.67 -6.80 9.55
N ALA A 141 4.96 -5.90 10.24
CA ALA A 141 4.65 -6.01 11.66
C ALA A 141 3.88 -7.30 11.98
N SER A 142 2.86 -7.60 11.18
CA SER A 142 2.03 -8.79 11.35
C SER A 142 2.73 -10.09 10.95
N LEU A 143 3.56 -10.08 9.89
CA LEU A 143 4.35 -11.26 9.48
C LEU A 143 5.42 -11.60 10.53
N ILE A 144 6.20 -10.61 10.97
CA ILE A 144 7.24 -10.80 11.98
C ILE A 144 6.63 -11.06 13.35
N GLY A 145 5.59 -10.32 13.73
CA GLY A 145 4.92 -10.47 15.02
C GLY A 145 4.25 -11.83 15.21
N ARG A 146 3.70 -12.44 14.14
CA ARG A 146 3.16 -13.81 14.22
C ARG A 146 4.24 -14.87 14.27
N ARG A 147 5.35 -14.68 13.55
CA ARG A 147 6.42 -15.69 13.45
C ARG A 147 7.41 -15.65 14.61
N PHE A 148 7.71 -14.46 15.13
CA PHE A 148 8.77 -14.22 16.11
C PHE A 148 8.31 -13.46 17.36
N GLY A 149 7.07 -12.97 17.40
CA GLY A 149 6.58 -12.14 18.49
C GLY A 149 6.37 -12.94 19.78
N ARG A 150 7.27 -12.74 20.76
CA ARG A 150 7.20 -13.37 22.09
C ARG A 150 6.67 -12.40 23.13
N HIS A 151 7.05 -11.13 23.04
CA HIS A 151 6.69 -10.13 24.03
C HIS A 151 5.48 -9.35 23.54
N LYS A 152 4.35 -9.50 24.22
CA LYS A 152 3.07 -8.85 23.86
C LYS A 152 2.92 -7.51 24.56
N TRP A 153 2.28 -6.57 23.86
CA TRP A 153 1.84 -5.32 24.50
C TRP A 153 0.74 -5.63 25.53
N PRO A 154 0.68 -4.91 26.66
CA PRO A 154 -0.38 -5.09 27.65
C PRO A 154 -1.76 -4.98 26.98
N ASN A 155 -2.66 -5.92 27.27
CA ASN A 155 -4.02 -5.97 26.71
C ASN A 155 -4.10 -6.07 25.18
N SER A 156 -3.03 -6.45 24.48
CA SER A 156 -3.01 -6.55 23.02
C SER A 156 -2.46 -7.90 22.55
N SER A 157 -2.98 -8.40 21.42
CA SER A 157 -2.42 -9.57 20.75
C SER A 157 -1.16 -9.26 19.94
N LYS A 158 -0.84 -7.96 19.79
CA LYS A 158 0.31 -7.45 19.04
C LYS A 158 1.58 -7.55 19.88
N SER A 159 2.70 -7.75 19.20
CA SER A 159 4.01 -8.00 19.82
C SER A 159 4.97 -6.83 19.64
N ILE A 160 5.85 -6.62 20.62
CA ILE A 160 6.94 -5.63 20.57
C ILE A 160 7.86 -5.90 19.37
N GLU A 161 8.16 -7.16 19.06
CA GLU A 161 8.98 -7.53 17.90
C GLU A 161 8.31 -7.13 16.57
N GLY A 162 6.99 -7.23 16.50
CA GLY A 162 6.19 -6.75 15.36
C GLY A 162 6.23 -5.23 15.23
N THR A 163 6.09 -4.51 16.35
CA THR A 163 6.24 -3.05 16.40
C THR A 163 7.62 -2.60 15.94
N LEU A 164 8.70 -3.24 16.42
CA LEU A 164 10.07 -2.95 15.96
C LEU A 164 10.25 -3.22 14.47
N ALA A 165 9.70 -4.32 13.96
CA ALA A 165 9.74 -4.64 12.54
C ALA A 165 9.00 -3.59 11.70
N MET A 166 7.89 -3.05 12.21
CA MET A 166 7.16 -1.95 11.59
C MET A 166 8.00 -0.70 11.47
N VAL A 167 8.70 -0.30 12.55
CA VAL A 167 9.60 0.88 12.55
C VAL A 167 10.66 0.73 11.47
N ILE A 168 11.35 -0.42 11.45
CA ILE A 168 12.41 -0.70 10.48
C ILE A 168 11.86 -0.67 9.04
N ALA A 169 10.72 -1.30 8.79
CA ALA A 169 10.09 -1.34 7.47
C ALA A 169 9.66 0.05 6.99
N MET A 170 9.06 0.86 7.87
CA MET A 170 8.65 2.23 7.52
C MET A 170 9.85 3.14 7.29
N MET A 171 10.91 3.04 8.10
CA MET A 171 12.16 3.78 7.87
C MET A 171 12.75 3.43 6.49
N LEU A 172 12.84 2.13 6.18
CA LEU A 172 13.30 1.67 4.86
C LEU A 172 12.41 2.23 3.74
N GLY A 173 11.09 2.18 3.90
CA GLY A 173 10.14 2.75 2.94
C GLY A 173 10.32 4.25 2.72
N ILE A 174 10.55 5.03 3.77
CA ILE A 174 10.84 6.47 3.66
C ILE A 174 12.19 6.69 2.95
N TYR A 175 13.23 5.93 3.29
CA TYR A 175 14.53 6.04 2.62
C TYR A 175 14.46 5.64 1.15
N LEU A 176 13.66 4.63 0.79
CA LEU A 176 13.39 4.26 -0.59
C LEU A 176 12.60 5.35 -1.32
N ALA A 177 11.59 5.95 -0.68
CA ALA A 177 10.88 7.09 -1.25
C ALA A 177 11.84 8.28 -1.49
N LYS A 178 12.76 8.55 -0.55
CA LYS A 178 13.82 9.55 -0.70
C LYS A 178 14.86 9.17 -1.76
N SER A 179 15.18 7.89 -1.94
CA SER A 179 16.16 7.45 -2.95
C SER A 179 15.56 7.42 -4.36
N THR A 180 14.25 7.17 -4.50
CA THR A 180 13.55 7.34 -5.78
C THR A 180 13.60 8.78 -6.29
N LEU A 181 13.99 9.74 -5.45
CA LEU A 181 14.31 11.12 -5.86
C LEU A 181 15.61 11.23 -6.66
N ASN A 182 16.51 10.24 -6.55
CA ASN A 182 17.83 10.23 -7.20
C ASN A 182 17.93 9.21 -8.34
N PHE A 183 16.88 8.44 -8.61
CA PHE A 183 16.91 7.38 -9.61
C PHE A 183 16.47 7.92 -10.98
N SER A 184 17.45 8.16 -11.85
CA SER A 184 17.22 8.45 -13.28
C SER A 184 17.46 7.17 -14.08
N LEU A 185 16.40 6.62 -14.70
CA LEU A 185 16.52 5.49 -15.61
C LEU A 185 16.62 6.02 -17.04
N THR A 186 17.80 5.96 -17.65
CA THR A 186 17.98 6.24 -19.07
C THR A 186 17.56 5.00 -19.86
N VAL A 187 16.48 5.09 -20.63
CA VAL A 187 16.03 4.02 -21.53
C VAL A 187 16.22 4.49 -22.96
N ASN A 188 17.26 3.98 -23.64
CA ASN A 188 17.49 4.28 -25.05
C ASN A 188 16.52 3.45 -25.90
N LEU A 189 15.48 4.09 -26.42
CA LEU A 189 14.57 3.51 -27.40
C LEU A 189 14.84 4.16 -28.76
N HIS A 190 15.74 3.56 -29.53
CA HIS A 190 15.99 3.86 -30.95
C HIS A 190 16.68 5.22 -31.24
N ASP A 191 17.55 5.20 -32.25
CA ASP A 191 18.69 6.11 -32.49
C ASP A 191 18.40 7.61 -32.77
N ASP A 192 17.25 8.19 -32.43
CA ASP A 192 16.99 9.62 -32.74
C ASP A 192 16.19 10.43 -31.71
N VAL A 193 15.81 9.88 -30.55
CA VAL A 193 15.22 10.68 -29.46
C VAL A 193 15.68 10.15 -28.10
N ASP A 194 16.71 10.79 -27.53
CA ASP A 194 17.07 10.63 -26.12
C ASP A 194 16.01 11.30 -25.23
N ASP A 195 14.84 10.67 -25.08
CA ASP A 195 13.88 11.06 -24.05
C ASP A 195 14.42 10.57 -22.69
N ILE A 196 15.31 11.38 -22.10
CA ILE A 196 15.76 11.17 -20.73
C ILE A 196 14.52 11.28 -19.84
N LEU A 197 14.05 10.16 -19.29
CA LEU A 197 13.02 10.15 -18.27
C LEU A 197 13.65 10.66 -16.96
N VAL A 198 13.89 11.97 -16.89
CA VAL A 198 14.30 12.65 -15.66
C VAL A 198 13.10 12.60 -14.72
N VAL A 199 13.15 11.70 -13.74
CA VAL A 199 12.18 11.65 -12.64
C VAL A 199 12.49 12.83 -11.71
N ASN A 200 11.93 13.99 -12.04
CA ASN A 200 12.01 15.15 -11.18
C ASN A 200 11.17 14.97 -9.91
N ASN A 201 11.65 15.66 -8.89
CA ASN A 201 11.49 15.44 -7.46
C ASN A 201 10.04 15.69 -6.94
N THR A 202 9.22 14.64 -6.86
CA THR A 202 7.81 14.78 -6.46
C THR A 202 7.55 14.57 -4.97
N TYR A 203 8.41 13.82 -4.25
CA TYR A 203 8.35 13.74 -2.78
C TYR A 203 9.16 14.85 -2.12
N SER A 204 9.10 16.08 -2.64
CA SER A 204 9.83 17.23 -2.12
C SER A 204 9.51 17.54 -0.65
N SER A 205 8.34 17.11 -0.15
CA SER A 205 8.02 17.18 1.28
C SER A 205 8.92 16.31 2.16
N LEU A 206 9.48 15.21 1.63
CA LEU A 206 10.38 14.31 2.36
C LEU A 206 11.85 14.78 2.37
N ASP A 207 12.25 15.71 1.49
CA ASP A 207 13.65 16.17 1.39
C ASP A 207 14.14 16.79 2.70
N ASN A 208 13.33 17.69 3.26
CA ASN A 208 13.64 18.41 4.48
C ASN A 208 13.41 17.59 5.76
N VAL A 209 12.93 16.35 5.64
CA VAL A 209 12.67 15.49 6.79
C VAL A 209 13.96 14.81 7.23
N GLY A 210 14.45 15.23 8.41
CA GLY A 210 15.67 14.69 9.02
C GLY A 210 15.43 13.34 9.71
N LEU A 211 16.51 12.62 9.99
CA LEU A 211 16.47 11.34 10.72
C LEU A 211 15.68 11.41 12.05
N PRO A 212 15.80 12.47 12.89
CA PRO A 212 15.03 12.55 14.13
C PRO A 212 13.52 12.54 13.89
N GLN A 213 13.04 13.29 12.88
CA GLN A 213 11.61 13.34 12.53
C GLN A 213 11.11 12.00 12.01
N ILE A 214 11.91 11.35 11.13
CA ILE A 214 11.61 10.00 10.62
C ILE A 214 11.48 9.02 11.79
N LEU A 215 12.44 9.01 12.72
CA LEU A 215 12.40 8.15 13.90
C LEU A 215 11.18 8.45 14.76
N THR A 216 10.91 9.71 15.07
CA THR A 216 9.74 10.09 15.87
C THR A 216 8.44 9.60 15.25
N VAL A 217 8.22 9.88 13.96
CA VAL A 217 6.96 9.52 13.29
C VAL A 217 6.80 8.01 13.17
N THR A 218 7.85 7.29 12.76
CA THR A 218 7.79 5.82 12.63
C THR A 218 7.58 5.13 13.98
N VAL A 219 8.25 5.58 15.04
CA VAL A 219 8.08 5.04 16.39
C VAL A 219 6.66 5.34 16.90
N LEU A 220 6.20 6.58 16.87
CA LEU A 220 4.87 6.94 17.33
C LEU A 220 3.77 6.19 16.57
N THR A 221 3.87 6.12 15.25
CA THR A 221 2.94 5.37 14.38
C THR A 221 2.92 3.88 14.77
N SER A 222 4.09 3.27 14.98
CA SER A 222 4.19 1.86 15.36
C SER A 222 3.70 1.55 16.78
N LEU A 223 3.84 2.50 17.71
CA LEU A 223 3.34 2.38 19.08
C LEU A 223 1.82 2.52 19.12
N LEU A 224 1.26 3.48 18.35
CA LEU A 224 -0.17 3.61 18.16
C LEU A 224 -0.75 2.33 17.57
N GLU A 225 -0.07 1.72 16.61
CA GLU A 225 -0.45 0.43 16.07
C GLU A 225 -0.37 -0.68 17.12
N GLY A 226 0.73 -0.78 17.89
CA GLY A 226 0.93 -1.85 18.88
C GLY A 226 -0.05 -1.82 20.06
N ILE A 227 -0.40 -0.61 20.52
CA ILE A 227 -1.19 -0.37 21.74
C ILE A 227 -2.66 -0.05 21.42
N GLY A 228 -2.94 0.49 20.23
CA GLY A 228 -4.27 0.91 19.82
C GLY A 228 -5.19 -0.24 19.44
N GLU A 229 -6.46 -0.12 19.85
CA GLU A 229 -7.56 -0.99 19.43
C GLU A 229 -8.35 -0.42 18.23
N ILE A 230 -8.00 0.80 17.81
CA ILE A 230 -8.64 1.52 16.70
C ILE A 230 -8.31 0.82 15.38
N ASN A 231 -9.17 0.98 14.37
CA ASN A 231 -8.92 0.46 13.01
C ASN A 231 -7.62 1.03 12.44
N ASP A 232 -6.61 0.17 12.48
CA ASP A 232 -5.25 0.35 12.05
C ASP A 232 -5.14 0.85 10.60
N ASN A 233 -5.98 0.30 9.73
CA ASN A 233 -5.91 0.55 8.30
C ASN A 233 -6.36 1.96 7.87
N ILE A 234 -7.15 2.68 8.67
CA ILE A 234 -7.60 4.04 8.32
C ILE A 234 -6.79 5.08 9.08
N ILE A 235 -6.58 4.85 10.38
CA ILE A 235 -6.10 5.89 11.29
C ILE A 235 -4.58 5.99 11.28
N VAL A 236 -3.88 4.86 11.28
CA VAL A 236 -2.41 4.82 11.42
C VAL A 236 -1.70 5.55 10.26
N PRO A 237 -2.13 5.44 8.98
CA PRO A 237 -1.60 6.23 7.88
C PRO A 237 -1.71 7.75 8.05
N LEU A 238 -2.80 8.23 8.65
CA LEU A 238 -3.05 9.66 8.85
C LEU A 238 -2.15 10.23 9.94
N TYR A 239 -1.74 9.42 10.92
CA TYR A 239 -0.76 9.82 11.94
C TYR A 239 0.68 9.83 11.42
N MET A 240 1.00 8.97 10.44
CA MET A 240 2.29 8.97 9.75
C MET A 240 2.42 10.13 8.75
N TRP A 241 1.43 11.01 8.67
CA TRP A 241 1.44 12.14 7.75
C TRP A 241 2.59 13.09 8.10
N ILE A 242 3.58 13.15 7.19
CA ILE A 242 4.68 14.13 7.17
C ILE A 242 4.52 14.98 5.91
#